data_AF-A0A953UIB1-F1
#
_entry.id   AF-A0A953UIB1-F1
#
_cell.length_a   1.000
_cell.length_b   1.000
_cell.length_c   1.000
_cell.angle_alpha   90.00
_cell.angle_beta   90.00
_cell.angle_gamma   90.00
#
_symmetry.space_group_name_H-M   'P 1'
#
loop_
_entity.id
_entity.type
_entity.pdbx_description
1 polymer ?
#
loop_
_entity_poly.entity_id
_entity_poly.type
_entity_poly.pdbx_seq_one_letter_code
_entity_poly.pdbx_strand_id
1 'polypeptide(L)'
;MLLRYLVVPILIHQAWGQTPTAIDLRAQSRNVDFTSAATTRPFKSGTTMPSACSVGEMFYLTAATAGANLYGCTSANTWTLESAAGGAQSASQLTDLIPALGSQTLLTIGANCSVAAPCNVRIGSVTHSFTSSTSATISAGTGTAFFYLDPSGTLSVGHTMTVNCASGCLAVPGISAFPSNAIPLFTWTASNGVWNAGGGVDWRAFESTTNIGAGSGLLGATANGVTTLAIDPTLVGLWVPVPGTSSSTCTKGTWSVDTSFYYVCVAANSWRRTALTTW
;
A
#
# COMPACT_ATOMS: atom_id res chain seq x y z
N MET A 1 67.15 87.17 -4.98
CA MET A 1 66.13 86.76 -3.99
C MET A 1 64.85 86.46 -4.77
N LEU A 2 64.71 85.25 -5.31
CA LEU A 2 63.89 84.17 -4.76
C LEU A 2 62.44 84.62 -4.45
N LEU A 3 61.49 84.21 -5.28
CA LEU A 3 60.51 83.18 -4.89
C LEU A 3 59.79 82.63 -6.14
N ARG A 4 60.20 81.44 -6.59
CA ARG A 4 59.49 80.66 -7.62
C ARG A 4 58.35 79.90 -6.92
N TYR A 5 57.11 80.26 -7.21
CA TYR A 5 55.94 79.49 -6.78
C TYR A 5 55.72 78.34 -7.77
N LEU A 6 55.89 77.12 -7.28
CA LEU A 6 55.70 75.87 -8.01
C LEU A 6 54.24 75.44 -7.81
N VAL A 7 53.39 75.69 -8.80
CA VAL A 7 52.01 75.17 -8.82
C VAL A 7 52.10 73.70 -9.24
N VAL A 8 51.83 72.80 -8.30
CA VAL A 8 51.73 71.35 -8.55
C VAL A 8 50.29 71.03 -8.96
N PRO A 9 50.01 70.58 -10.20
CA PRO A 9 48.72 70.01 -10.51
C PRO A 9 48.70 68.57 -9.99
N ILE A 10 47.92 68.33 -8.95
CA ILE A 10 47.58 66.97 -8.50
C ILE A 10 46.64 66.37 -9.56
N LEU A 11 47.20 65.58 -10.47
CA LEU A 11 46.43 64.69 -11.34
C LEU A 11 45.94 63.50 -10.51
N ILE A 12 44.74 63.62 -9.95
CA ILE A 12 44.01 62.49 -9.39
C ILE A 12 43.60 61.59 -10.56
N HIS A 13 44.41 60.57 -10.85
CA HIS A 13 43.99 59.49 -11.74
C HIS A 13 42.83 58.77 -11.07
N GLN A 14 41.63 58.97 -11.63
CA GLN A 14 40.47 58.15 -11.35
C GLN A 14 40.86 56.72 -11.76
N ALA A 15 41.19 55.87 -10.79
CA ALA A 15 41.32 54.45 -11.01
C ALA A 15 39.93 53.95 -11.39
N TRP A 16 39.67 53.86 -12.69
CA TRP A 16 38.48 53.18 -13.19
C TRP A 16 38.44 51.80 -12.56
N GLY A 17 37.34 51.55 -11.84
CA GLY A 17 37.07 50.25 -11.25
C GLY A 17 37.28 49.19 -12.31
N GLN A 18 38.19 48.25 -12.03
CA GLN A 18 38.43 47.13 -12.90
C GLN A 18 37.10 46.39 -13.06
N THR A 19 36.53 46.45 -14.26
CA THR A 19 35.56 45.44 -14.73
C THR A 19 36.11 44.07 -14.36
N PRO A 20 35.33 43.14 -13.79
CA PRO A 20 35.84 41.83 -13.44
C PRO A 20 36.47 41.22 -14.69
N THR A 21 37.79 41.08 -14.72
CA THR A 21 38.47 40.35 -15.78
C THR A 21 37.91 38.95 -15.72
N ALA A 22 37.20 38.51 -16.76
CA ALA A 22 36.73 37.15 -16.84
C ALA A 22 37.95 36.23 -16.68
N ILE A 23 38.00 35.51 -15.56
CA ILE A 23 39.04 34.53 -15.26
C ILE A 23 38.74 33.33 -16.16
N ASP A 24 39.55 33.13 -17.19
CA ASP A 24 39.48 31.92 -18.01
C ASP A 24 40.15 30.77 -17.26
N LEU A 25 39.36 30.01 -16.52
CA LEU A 25 39.84 28.86 -15.77
C LEU A 25 40.49 27.79 -16.66
N ARG A 26 40.20 27.75 -17.97
CA ARG A 26 40.86 26.79 -18.90
C ARG A 26 42.33 27.17 -19.15
N ALA A 27 42.64 28.46 -19.19
CA ALA A 27 43.99 28.96 -19.45
C ALA A 27 44.77 29.27 -18.16
N GLN A 28 44.08 29.59 -17.07
CA GLN A 28 44.66 30.22 -15.88
C GLN A 28 44.78 29.30 -14.67
N SER A 29 44.19 28.10 -14.69
CA SER A 29 44.15 27.23 -13.52
C SER A 29 44.42 25.78 -13.85
N ARG A 30 45.23 25.13 -13.01
CA ARG A 30 45.48 23.69 -13.03
C ARG A 30 45.06 23.14 -11.68
N ASN A 31 44.13 22.18 -11.67
CA ASN A 31 43.50 21.62 -10.46
C ASN A 31 42.70 22.65 -9.63
N VAL A 32 41.64 23.22 -10.21
CA VAL A 32 40.74 24.11 -9.47
C VAL A 32 40.07 23.35 -8.33
N ASP A 33 40.28 23.82 -7.10
CA ASP A 33 39.65 23.29 -5.90
C ASP A 33 38.83 24.40 -5.21
N PHE A 34 37.53 24.18 -5.06
CA PHE A 34 36.59 25.10 -4.41
C PHE A 34 36.18 24.66 -2.99
N THR A 35 36.83 23.65 -2.40
CA THR A 35 36.47 23.08 -1.09
C THR A 35 36.49 24.08 0.07
N SER A 36 37.33 25.12 0.00
CA SER A 36 37.41 26.19 1.02
C SER A 36 36.70 27.49 0.62
N ALA A 37 36.01 27.51 -0.52
CA ALA A 37 35.32 28.72 -0.98
C ALA A 37 34.12 29.03 -0.07
N ALA A 38 33.98 30.29 0.36
CA ALA A 38 32.90 30.73 1.24
C ALA A 38 31.49 30.50 0.62
N THR A 39 31.39 30.51 -0.72
CA THR A 39 30.16 30.21 -1.44
C THR A 39 30.48 29.53 -2.77
N THR A 40 29.70 28.52 -3.15
CA THR A 40 29.73 27.90 -4.48
C THR A 40 28.33 27.80 -5.06
N ARG A 41 28.21 27.99 -6.38
CA ARG A 41 26.97 27.76 -7.14
C ARG A 41 27.33 26.89 -8.34
N PRO A 42 27.38 25.56 -8.18
CA PRO A 42 27.93 24.67 -9.21
C PRO A 42 27.04 24.55 -10.45
N PHE A 43 25.75 24.89 -10.33
CA PHE A 43 24.78 24.85 -11.42
C PHE A 43 24.18 26.23 -11.67
N LYS A 44 23.72 26.47 -12.90
CA LYS A 44 22.85 27.62 -13.19
C LYS A 44 21.60 27.50 -12.31
N SER A 45 21.06 28.61 -11.83
CA SER A 45 19.87 28.59 -10.97
C SER A 45 18.94 29.75 -11.30
N GLY A 46 17.65 29.57 -11.00
CA GLY A 46 16.62 30.58 -11.23
C GLY A 46 15.24 30.09 -10.83
N THR A 47 14.24 30.96 -10.92
CA THR A 47 12.83 30.65 -10.64
C THR A 47 12.08 30.15 -11.87
N THR A 48 12.61 30.39 -13.07
CA THR A 48 12.08 29.92 -14.34
C THR A 48 13.13 29.12 -15.09
N MET A 49 12.69 28.08 -15.80
CA MET A 49 13.56 27.22 -16.58
C MET A 49 13.86 27.85 -17.96
N PRO A 50 15.14 27.94 -18.39
CA PRO A 50 15.48 28.44 -19.72
C PRO A 50 14.87 27.56 -20.83
N SER A 51 14.34 28.16 -21.89
CA SER A 51 13.78 27.41 -23.02
C SER A 51 14.86 26.74 -23.90
N ALA A 52 16.10 27.24 -23.84
CA ALA A 52 17.23 26.66 -24.55
C ALA A 52 18.21 25.98 -23.58
N CYS A 53 18.68 24.78 -23.96
CA CYS A 53 19.70 24.07 -23.21
C CYS A 53 20.53 23.15 -24.13
N SER A 54 21.79 22.93 -23.76
CA SER A 54 22.68 21.98 -24.40
C SER A 54 22.88 20.73 -23.56
N VAL A 55 23.01 19.57 -24.20
CA VAL A 55 23.18 18.29 -23.49
C VAL A 55 24.34 18.38 -22.50
N GLY A 56 24.09 17.97 -21.25
CA GLY A 56 25.05 18.05 -20.14
C GLY A 56 25.00 19.34 -19.31
N GLU A 57 24.18 20.33 -19.69
CA GLU A 57 23.91 21.46 -18.83
C GLU A 57 23.06 21.05 -17.61
N MET A 58 23.32 21.67 -16.47
CA MET A 58 22.60 21.45 -15.22
C MET A 58 21.98 22.76 -14.73
N PHE A 59 20.75 22.68 -14.21
CA PHE A 59 19.98 23.81 -13.71
C PHE A 59 19.28 23.48 -12.39
N TYR A 60 19.38 24.37 -11.41
CA TYR A 60 18.67 24.31 -10.13
C TYR A 60 17.44 25.24 -10.15
N LEU A 61 16.25 24.67 -10.31
CA LEU A 61 14.99 25.41 -10.39
C LEU A 61 14.45 25.70 -8.99
N THR A 62 14.77 26.88 -8.47
CA THR A 62 14.42 27.30 -7.10
C THR A 62 12.92 27.39 -6.81
N ALA A 63 12.08 27.47 -7.85
CA ALA A 63 10.62 27.48 -7.72
C ALA A 63 10.01 26.06 -7.70
N ALA A 64 10.77 25.02 -8.03
CA ALA A 64 10.31 23.63 -7.93
C ALA A 64 10.36 23.15 -6.48
N THR A 65 9.58 22.11 -6.18
CA THR A 65 9.54 21.48 -4.87
C THR A 65 10.93 21.07 -4.40
N ALA A 66 11.25 21.32 -3.13
CA ALA A 66 12.52 20.92 -2.54
C ALA A 66 12.74 19.40 -2.70
N GLY A 67 13.93 18.99 -3.15
CA GLY A 67 14.27 17.60 -3.46
C GLY A 67 13.94 17.18 -4.90
N ALA A 68 13.17 17.96 -5.65
CA ALA A 68 12.84 17.75 -7.05
C ALA A 68 13.14 18.98 -7.91
N ASN A 69 14.31 19.59 -7.68
CA ASN A 69 14.67 20.88 -8.22
C ASN A 69 16.02 20.92 -8.97
N LEU A 70 16.69 19.78 -9.15
CA LEU A 70 17.85 19.63 -10.02
C LEU A 70 17.45 19.06 -11.37
N TYR A 71 17.71 19.80 -12.44
CA TYR A 71 17.40 19.43 -13.81
C TYR A 71 18.68 19.32 -14.65
N GLY A 72 18.73 18.34 -15.53
CA GLY A 72 19.79 18.11 -16.51
C GLY A 72 19.23 18.20 -17.91
N CYS A 73 19.98 18.80 -18.82
CA CYS A 73 19.63 18.80 -20.24
C CYS A 73 20.09 17.47 -20.85
N THR A 74 19.16 16.56 -21.14
CA THR A 74 19.45 15.23 -21.69
C THR A 74 19.31 15.19 -23.21
N SER A 75 18.59 16.15 -23.78
CA SER A 75 18.45 16.41 -25.21
C SER A 75 18.42 17.92 -25.43
N ALA A 76 18.80 18.39 -26.62
CA ALA A 76 18.80 19.82 -26.96
C ALA A 76 17.45 20.46 -26.59
N ASN A 77 17.51 21.53 -25.79
CA ASN A 77 16.36 22.30 -25.31
C ASN A 77 15.35 21.48 -24.48
N THR A 78 15.75 20.32 -23.95
CA THR A 78 14.91 19.44 -23.13
C THR A 78 15.53 19.25 -21.75
N TRP A 79 14.92 19.87 -20.75
CA TRP A 79 15.28 19.67 -19.35
C TRP A 79 14.57 18.45 -18.77
N THR A 80 15.35 17.55 -18.20
CA THR A 80 14.88 16.37 -17.47
C THR A 80 15.17 16.57 -15.99
N LEU A 81 14.26 16.13 -15.13
CA LEU A 81 14.48 16.15 -13.69
C LEU A 81 15.48 15.05 -13.31
N GLU A 82 16.59 15.43 -12.67
CA GLU A 82 17.67 14.51 -12.26
C GLU A 82 17.64 14.22 -10.75
N SER A 83 17.12 15.16 -9.95
CA SER A 83 16.82 14.88 -8.54
C SER A 83 15.38 14.38 -8.43
N ALA A 84 15.19 13.10 -8.12
CA ALA A 84 13.91 12.68 -7.57
C ALA A 84 13.84 13.17 -6.11
N ALA A 85 12.70 13.73 -5.70
CA ALA A 85 12.37 13.75 -4.29
C ALA A 85 12.31 12.28 -3.87
N GLY A 86 13.32 11.80 -3.16
CA GLY A 86 13.40 10.45 -2.62
C GLY A 86 12.36 10.22 -1.53
N GLY A 87 11.08 10.37 -1.87
CA GLY A 87 10.00 9.60 -1.28
C GLY A 87 9.75 8.40 -2.19
N ALA A 88 9.27 7.29 -1.63
CA ALA A 88 8.97 6.08 -2.39
C ALA A 88 8.22 6.44 -3.68
N GLN A 89 8.92 6.37 -4.82
CA GLN A 89 8.23 6.28 -6.11
C GLN A 89 7.37 5.05 -5.98
N SER A 90 6.05 5.22 -6.05
CA SER A 90 5.05 4.18 -5.86
C SER A 90 5.67 2.81 -6.02
N ALA A 91 6.16 2.20 -4.92
CA ALA A 91 6.66 0.84 -5.01
C ALA A 91 5.43 0.10 -5.49
N SER A 92 5.42 -0.49 -6.69
CA SER A 92 4.18 -0.95 -7.36
C SER A 92 3.22 -1.62 -6.37
N GLN A 93 3.79 -2.42 -5.47
CA GLN A 93 3.23 -3.04 -4.26
C GLN A 93 2.30 -2.17 -3.39
N LEU A 94 2.63 -0.90 -3.14
CA LEU A 94 1.80 0.04 -2.36
C LEU A 94 0.56 0.50 -3.13
N THR A 95 0.50 0.33 -4.45
CA THR A 95 -0.67 0.67 -5.28
C THR A 95 -1.34 -0.53 -5.92
N ASP A 96 -0.86 -1.74 -5.63
CA ASP A 96 -1.44 -2.97 -6.18
C ASP A 96 -2.92 -3.09 -5.81
N LEU A 97 -3.75 -3.30 -6.84
CA LEU A 97 -5.21 -3.42 -6.75
C LEU A 97 -5.93 -2.22 -6.13
N ILE A 98 -5.30 -1.05 -6.02
CA ILE A 98 -5.98 0.14 -5.49
C ILE A 98 -7.17 0.52 -6.40
N PRO A 99 -8.39 0.65 -5.85
CA PRO A 99 -9.49 1.26 -6.57
C PRO A 99 -9.26 2.77 -6.66
N ALA A 100 -9.57 3.35 -7.81
CA ALA A 100 -9.52 4.78 -8.06
C ALA A 100 -10.74 5.22 -8.86
N LEU A 101 -11.27 6.40 -8.55
CA LEU A 101 -12.35 7.02 -9.31
C LEU A 101 -11.93 7.28 -10.76
N GLY A 102 -12.58 6.59 -11.70
CA GLY A 102 -12.53 6.94 -13.13
C GLY A 102 -13.67 7.90 -13.51
N SER A 103 -14.83 7.78 -12.85
CA SER A 103 -15.96 8.71 -12.96
C SER A 103 -16.82 8.62 -11.68
N GLN A 104 -17.88 9.42 -11.59
CA GLN A 104 -18.82 9.36 -10.45
C GLN A 104 -19.43 7.96 -10.24
N THR A 105 -19.52 7.14 -11.28
CA THR A 105 -20.12 5.80 -11.20
C THR A 105 -19.11 4.67 -11.41
N LEU A 106 -17.87 4.97 -11.79
CA LEU A 106 -16.87 3.96 -12.15
C LEU A 106 -15.63 4.05 -11.26
N LEU A 107 -15.28 2.94 -10.61
CA LEU A 107 -13.98 2.72 -10.01
C LEU A 107 -13.13 1.81 -10.90
N THR A 108 -11.93 2.25 -11.24
CA THR A 108 -10.90 1.40 -11.87
C THR A 108 -10.05 0.78 -10.78
N ILE A 109 -9.85 -0.54 -10.82
CA ILE A 109 -9.14 -1.30 -9.80
C ILE A 109 -7.87 -1.86 -10.43
N GLY A 110 -6.73 -1.64 -9.77
CA GLY A 110 -5.46 -2.19 -10.23
C GLY A 110 -5.01 -1.60 -11.57
N ALA A 111 -5.12 -0.28 -11.73
CA ALA A 111 -4.72 0.41 -12.96
C ALA A 111 -3.26 0.14 -13.38
N ASN A 112 -2.39 -0.17 -12.42
CA ASN A 112 -0.97 -0.46 -12.64
C ASN A 112 -0.69 -1.94 -12.93
N CYS A 113 -1.69 -2.82 -12.77
CA CYS A 113 -1.52 -4.26 -12.97
C CYS A 113 -1.36 -4.55 -14.47
N SER A 114 -0.24 -5.14 -14.84
CA SER A 114 0.10 -5.46 -16.23
C SER A 114 0.82 -6.81 -16.35
N VAL A 115 1.01 -7.31 -17.57
CA VAL A 115 1.83 -8.52 -17.80
C VAL A 115 3.30 -8.28 -17.41
N ALA A 116 3.83 -7.08 -17.60
CA ALA A 116 5.21 -6.73 -17.27
C ALA A 116 5.42 -6.42 -15.78
N ALA A 117 4.36 -5.97 -15.10
CA ALA A 117 4.33 -5.68 -13.66
C ALA A 117 3.00 -6.17 -13.07
N PRO A 118 2.87 -7.49 -12.79
CA PRO A 118 1.65 -8.04 -12.23
C PRO A 118 1.48 -7.64 -10.77
N CYS A 119 0.26 -7.31 -10.39
CA CYS A 119 -0.11 -7.15 -8.98
C CYS A 119 -0.26 -8.56 -8.40
N ASN A 120 0.71 -8.98 -7.58
CA ASN A 120 0.76 -10.33 -7.05
C ASN A 120 0.21 -10.36 -5.62
N VAL A 121 -0.75 -11.24 -5.38
CA VAL A 121 -1.24 -11.52 -4.03
C VAL A 121 -1.09 -13.00 -3.72
N ARG A 122 -0.49 -13.31 -2.57
CA ARG A 122 -0.31 -14.69 -2.13
C ARG A 122 -1.40 -15.07 -1.14
N ILE A 123 -2.05 -16.20 -1.41
CA ILE A 123 -3.05 -16.81 -0.53
C ILE A 123 -2.57 -18.23 -0.21
N GLY A 124 -2.20 -18.46 1.05
CA GLY A 124 -1.57 -19.72 1.44
C GLY A 124 -0.27 -19.98 0.67
N SER A 125 -0.22 -21.07 -0.11
CA SER A 125 0.94 -21.44 -0.95
C SER A 125 0.85 -20.96 -2.40
N VAL A 126 -0.28 -20.35 -2.81
CA VAL A 126 -0.53 -19.96 -4.20
C VAL A 126 -0.39 -18.45 -4.37
N THR A 127 0.34 -18.04 -5.41
CA THR A 127 0.43 -16.64 -5.83
C THR A 127 -0.57 -16.39 -6.97
N HIS A 128 -1.49 -15.46 -6.75
CA HIS A 128 -2.44 -14.97 -7.73
C HIS A 128 -1.89 -13.70 -8.38
N SER A 129 -1.76 -13.71 -9.70
CA SER A 129 -1.21 -12.60 -10.48
C SER A 129 -2.31 -11.89 -11.26
N PHE A 130 -2.56 -10.63 -10.93
CA PHE A 130 -3.44 -9.76 -11.71
C PHE A 130 -2.60 -9.01 -12.75
N THR A 131 -2.89 -9.23 -14.02
CA THR A 131 -2.10 -8.73 -15.16
C THR A 131 -2.83 -7.67 -16.00
N SER A 132 -4.00 -7.25 -15.55
CA SER A 132 -4.78 -6.16 -16.17
C SER A 132 -5.66 -5.48 -15.12
N SER A 133 -6.10 -4.26 -15.42
CA SER A 133 -7.06 -3.54 -14.59
C SER A 133 -8.47 -4.10 -14.75
N THR A 134 -9.24 -4.03 -13.68
CA THR A 134 -10.69 -4.34 -13.65
C THR A 134 -11.46 -3.10 -13.20
N SER A 135 -12.79 -3.17 -13.15
CA SER A 135 -13.59 -2.02 -12.71
C SER A 135 -14.89 -2.41 -12.04
N ALA A 136 -15.36 -1.53 -11.15
CA ALA A 136 -16.64 -1.62 -10.46
C ALA A 136 -17.50 -0.39 -10.79
N THR A 137 -18.63 -0.62 -11.43
CA THR A 137 -19.61 0.40 -11.81
C THR A 137 -20.81 0.34 -10.88
N ILE A 138 -21.13 1.43 -10.21
CA ILE A 138 -22.36 1.56 -9.42
C ILE A 138 -23.48 2.14 -10.27
N SER A 139 -24.71 1.66 -10.07
CA SER A 139 -25.91 2.17 -10.74
C SER A 139 -27.03 2.60 -9.78
N ALA A 140 -27.02 2.13 -8.53
CA ALA A 140 -27.98 2.52 -7.50
C ALA A 140 -27.49 2.18 -6.08
N GLY A 141 -28.07 2.85 -5.08
CA GLY A 141 -27.90 2.53 -3.65
C GLY A 141 -26.98 3.48 -2.87
N THR A 142 -27.04 3.37 -1.54
CA THR A 142 -26.19 4.09 -0.59
C THR A 142 -25.63 3.07 0.40
N GLY A 143 -24.33 3.14 0.69
CA GLY A 143 -23.66 2.18 1.56
C GLY A 143 -22.17 2.10 1.30
N THR A 144 -21.58 0.97 1.68
CA THR A 144 -20.15 0.70 1.50
C THR A 144 -19.97 -0.53 0.64
N ALA A 145 -19.10 -0.44 -0.36
CA ALA A 145 -18.59 -1.59 -1.09
C ALA A 145 -17.30 -2.11 -0.43
N PHE A 146 -17.15 -3.42 -0.39
CA PHE A 146 -16.05 -4.15 0.22
C PHE A 146 -15.26 -4.86 -0.88
N PHE A 147 -14.04 -4.42 -1.13
CA PHE A 147 -13.14 -5.00 -2.12
C PHE A 147 -12.25 -6.01 -1.41
N TYR A 148 -12.33 -7.28 -1.80
CA TYR A 148 -11.62 -8.36 -1.13
C TYR A 148 -11.23 -9.47 -2.09
N LEU A 149 -10.28 -10.30 -1.68
CA LEU A 149 -10.00 -11.57 -2.34
C LEU A 149 -10.70 -12.68 -1.59
N ASP A 150 -11.43 -13.53 -2.31
CA ASP A 150 -11.99 -14.75 -1.75
C ASP A 150 -10.90 -15.84 -1.57
N PRO A 151 -11.21 -16.98 -0.91
CA PRO A 151 -10.23 -18.06 -0.74
C PRO A 151 -9.70 -18.68 -2.05
N SER A 152 -10.40 -18.47 -3.17
CA SER A 152 -9.96 -18.93 -4.50
C SER A 152 -9.04 -17.94 -5.20
N GLY A 153 -8.83 -16.75 -4.60
CA GLY A 153 -8.05 -15.65 -5.17
C GLY A 153 -8.82 -14.81 -6.19
N THR A 154 -10.15 -14.90 -6.22
CA THR A 154 -10.98 -14.04 -7.06
C THR A 154 -11.17 -12.68 -6.39
N LEU A 155 -10.89 -11.61 -7.14
CA LEU A 155 -11.18 -10.24 -6.71
C LEU A 155 -12.69 -9.99 -6.73
N SER A 156 -13.25 -9.76 -5.56
CA SER A 156 -14.69 -9.59 -5.37
C SER A 156 -15.01 -8.22 -4.80
N VAL A 157 -16.17 -7.69 -5.19
CA VAL A 157 -16.75 -6.46 -4.68
C VAL A 157 -18.08 -6.81 -4.01
N GLY A 158 -18.05 -6.96 -2.69
CA GLY A 158 -19.23 -7.18 -1.88
C GLY A 158 -19.99 -5.88 -1.62
N HIS A 159 -21.32 -5.88 -1.73
CA HIS A 159 -22.11 -4.68 -1.51
C HIS A 159 -23.57 -4.99 -1.10
N THR A 160 -24.24 -4.00 -0.52
CA THR A 160 -25.71 -3.96 -0.36
C THR A 160 -26.41 -3.07 -1.41
N MET A 161 -25.62 -2.52 -2.34
CA MET A 161 -26.05 -1.58 -3.39
C MET A 161 -26.28 -2.30 -4.72
N THR A 162 -26.34 -1.58 -5.84
CA THR A 162 -26.29 -2.17 -7.20
C THR A 162 -24.96 -1.82 -7.84
N VAL A 163 -24.03 -2.78 -7.84
CA VAL A 163 -22.69 -2.65 -8.42
C VAL A 163 -22.49 -3.77 -9.44
N ASN A 164 -21.88 -3.45 -10.56
CA ASN A 164 -21.47 -4.39 -11.59
C ASN A 164 -19.95 -4.35 -11.76
N CYS A 165 -19.36 -5.52 -11.87
CA CYS A 165 -17.94 -5.67 -12.18
C CYS A 165 -17.72 -5.91 -13.67
N ALA A 166 -16.60 -5.43 -14.21
CA ALA A 166 -16.13 -5.76 -15.56
C ALA A 166 -14.69 -6.27 -15.53
N SER A 167 -14.29 -7.09 -16.51
CA SER A 167 -12.88 -7.46 -16.74
C SER A 167 -12.18 -8.12 -15.54
N GLY A 168 -12.84 -9.07 -14.87
CA GLY A 168 -12.15 -10.01 -13.96
C GLY A 168 -12.45 -9.87 -12.46
N CYS A 169 -13.18 -8.84 -12.01
CA CYS A 169 -13.79 -8.86 -10.68
C CYS A 169 -15.19 -9.47 -10.67
N LEU A 170 -15.65 -9.92 -9.50
CA LEU A 170 -16.99 -10.43 -9.26
C LEU A 170 -17.77 -9.47 -8.35
N ALA A 171 -18.96 -9.02 -8.78
CA ALA A 171 -19.85 -8.24 -7.91
C ALA A 171 -20.74 -9.20 -7.10
N VAL A 172 -20.75 -9.06 -5.78
CA VAL A 172 -21.43 -9.97 -4.85
C VAL A 172 -22.46 -9.18 -4.00
N PRO A 173 -23.77 -9.35 -4.25
CA PRO A 173 -24.80 -8.64 -3.50
C PRO A 173 -25.01 -9.23 -2.10
N GLY A 174 -25.56 -8.42 -1.18
CA GLY A 174 -25.93 -8.82 0.18
C GLY A 174 -24.80 -8.77 1.22
N ILE A 175 -23.62 -8.27 0.84
CA ILE A 175 -22.44 -8.20 1.71
C ILE A 175 -22.40 -6.84 2.42
N SER A 176 -22.46 -6.86 3.76
CA SER A 176 -22.43 -5.67 4.62
C SER A 176 -21.16 -5.49 5.46
N ALA A 177 -20.24 -6.46 5.38
CA ALA A 177 -18.91 -6.44 5.99
C ALA A 177 -17.98 -7.38 5.20
N PHE A 178 -16.66 -7.29 5.37
CA PHE A 178 -15.75 -8.27 4.79
C PHE A 178 -16.12 -9.69 5.26
N PRO A 179 -16.27 -10.68 4.35
CA PRO A 179 -16.49 -12.05 4.75
C PRO A 179 -15.38 -12.55 5.68
N SER A 180 -15.73 -13.40 6.64
CA SER A 180 -14.77 -13.93 7.62
C SER A 180 -13.63 -14.72 6.99
N ASN A 181 -13.88 -15.27 5.79
CA ASN A 181 -12.92 -15.99 4.99
C ASN A 181 -12.39 -15.18 3.78
N ALA A 182 -12.36 -13.86 3.83
CA ALA A 182 -11.80 -13.05 2.77
C ALA A 182 -10.51 -12.34 3.22
N ILE A 183 -9.67 -11.96 2.25
CA ILE A 183 -8.57 -11.02 2.49
C ILE A 183 -9.09 -9.61 2.18
N PRO A 184 -9.25 -8.73 3.18
CA PRO A 184 -9.67 -7.35 2.96
C PRO A 184 -8.64 -6.58 2.14
N LEU A 185 -9.10 -5.83 1.14
CA LEU A 185 -8.24 -4.91 0.39
C LEU A 185 -8.66 -3.46 0.65
N PHE A 186 -9.89 -3.10 0.29
CA PHE A 186 -10.36 -1.72 0.38
C PHE A 186 -11.85 -1.65 0.70
N THR A 187 -12.30 -0.50 1.18
CA THR A 187 -13.72 -0.15 1.19
C THR A 187 -13.94 1.12 0.40
N TRP A 188 -15.11 1.27 -0.22
CA TRP A 188 -15.51 2.52 -0.85
C TRP A 188 -16.96 2.88 -0.52
N THR A 189 -17.20 4.08 0.01
CA THR A 189 -18.55 4.55 0.32
C THR A 189 -19.24 5.14 -0.91
N ALA A 190 -20.53 4.89 -1.08
CA ALA A 190 -21.37 5.47 -2.13
C ALA A 190 -22.65 6.06 -1.54
N SER A 191 -23.17 7.07 -2.23
CA SER A 191 -24.43 7.74 -1.91
C SER A 191 -25.26 7.91 -3.18
N ASN A 192 -26.53 7.52 -3.14
CA ASN A 192 -27.48 7.72 -4.24
C ASN A 192 -26.99 7.20 -5.60
N GLY A 193 -26.34 6.05 -5.62
CA GLY A 193 -25.82 5.43 -6.85
C GLY A 193 -24.56 6.08 -7.40
N VAL A 194 -23.83 6.84 -6.57
CA VAL A 194 -22.57 7.52 -6.94
C VAL A 194 -21.50 7.18 -5.90
N TRP A 195 -20.28 6.91 -6.36
CA TRP A 195 -19.12 6.74 -5.49
C TRP A 195 -18.74 8.09 -4.86
N ASN A 196 -18.61 8.12 -3.54
CA ASN A 196 -18.20 9.35 -2.84
C ASN A 196 -16.75 9.69 -3.19
N ALA A 197 -16.50 10.96 -3.52
CA ALA A 197 -15.13 11.47 -3.68
C ALA A 197 -14.37 11.33 -2.36
N GLY A 198 -13.21 10.65 -2.38
CA GLY A 198 -12.46 10.33 -1.16
C GLY A 198 -13.12 9.29 -0.25
N GLY A 199 -14.12 8.55 -0.75
CA GLY A 199 -14.80 7.49 0.02
C GLY A 199 -14.00 6.20 0.19
N GLY A 200 -12.80 6.13 -0.41
CA GLY A 200 -11.90 4.98 -0.37
C GLY A 200 -11.11 4.91 0.93
N VAL A 201 -11.05 3.72 1.54
CA VAL A 201 -10.19 3.42 2.69
C VAL A 201 -9.38 2.17 2.37
N ASP A 202 -8.08 2.23 2.64
CA ASP A 202 -7.16 1.11 2.49
C ASP A 202 -7.19 0.20 3.72
N TRP A 203 -7.45 -1.08 3.49
CA TRP A 203 -7.50 -2.13 4.50
C TRP A 203 -6.41 -3.20 4.30
N ARG A 204 -5.56 -3.05 3.28
CA ARG A 204 -4.48 -4.00 3.03
C ARG A 204 -3.51 -3.98 4.19
N ALA A 205 -3.22 -5.16 4.73
CA ALA A 205 -2.15 -5.37 5.69
C ALA A 205 -1.04 -6.17 5.01
N PHE A 206 0.18 -5.63 4.94
CA PHE A 206 1.29 -6.28 4.24
C PHE A 206 1.75 -7.60 4.91
N GLU A 207 1.42 -7.80 6.20
CA GLU A 207 1.73 -9.02 6.96
C GLU A 207 0.56 -10.02 7.04
N SER A 208 -0.63 -9.67 6.55
CA SER A 208 -1.81 -10.53 6.66
C SER A 208 -1.81 -11.58 5.54
N THR A 209 -1.43 -12.82 5.87
CA THR A 209 -1.10 -13.83 4.85
C THR A 209 -1.96 -15.10 4.92
N THR A 210 -2.67 -15.34 6.02
CA THR A 210 -3.42 -16.60 6.20
C THR A 210 -4.80 -16.36 6.77
N ASN A 211 -5.77 -16.66 5.93
CA ASN A 211 -7.16 -16.70 6.29
C ASN A 211 -7.48 -18.05 6.96
N ILE A 212 -7.98 -18.02 8.19
CA ILE A 212 -8.27 -19.22 8.99
C ILE A 212 -9.77 -19.49 8.95
N GLY A 213 -10.17 -20.47 8.14
CA GLY A 213 -11.54 -20.98 8.11
C GLY A 213 -11.73 -22.18 9.05
N ALA A 214 -12.82 -22.22 9.78
CA ALA A 214 -13.21 -23.42 10.54
C ALA A 214 -13.82 -24.46 9.58
N GLY A 215 -13.19 -25.63 9.49
CA GLY A 215 -13.73 -26.77 8.74
C GLY A 215 -14.85 -27.50 9.51
N SER A 216 -15.44 -28.53 8.89
CA SER A 216 -16.43 -29.38 9.56
C SER A 216 -15.88 -29.94 10.88
N GLY A 217 -16.61 -29.74 11.98
CA GLY A 217 -16.18 -30.14 13.31
C GLY A 217 -15.40 -29.09 14.10
N LEU A 218 -15.20 -27.90 13.53
CA LEU A 218 -14.63 -26.74 14.22
C LEU A 218 -15.59 -25.54 14.17
N LEU A 219 -15.59 -24.74 15.23
CA LEU A 219 -16.19 -23.41 15.29
C LEU A 219 -15.06 -22.38 15.22
N GLY A 220 -15.28 -21.29 14.49
CA GLY A 220 -14.36 -20.16 14.39
C GLY A 220 -15.03 -18.88 14.89
N ALA A 221 -14.30 -18.08 15.66
CA ALA A 221 -14.72 -16.75 16.06
C ALA A 221 -13.53 -15.77 15.99
N THR A 222 -13.79 -14.55 15.53
CA THR A 222 -12.79 -13.49 15.48
C THR A 222 -13.29 -12.30 16.30
N ALA A 223 -12.49 -11.89 17.29
CA ALA A 223 -12.75 -10.72 18.10
C ALA A 223 -11.42 -10.10 18.55
N ASN A 224 -11.34 -8.77 18.59
CA ASN A 224 -10.15 -8.03 19.08
C ASN A 224 -8.82 -8.48 18.45
N GLY A 225 -8.82 -8.79 17.16
CA GLY A 225 -7.62 -9.21 16.43
C GLY A 225 -7.15 -10.64 16.70
N VAL A 226 -7.93 -11.45 17.44
CA VAL A 226 -7.64 -12.86 17.71
C VAL A 226 -8.68 -13.72 17.01
N THR A 227 -8.22 -14.66 16.18
CA THR A 227 -9.05 -15.75 15.65
C THR A 227 -8.91 -16.97 16.56
N THR A 228 -10.02 -17.38 17.17
CA THR A 228 -10.08 -18.58 18.00
C THR A 228 -10.78 -19.69 17.21
N LEU A 229 -10.12 -20.84 17.13
CA LEU A 229 -10.71 -22.08 16.65
C LEU A 229 -11.03 -22.97 17.86
N ALA A 230 -12.25 -23.49 17.90
CA ALA A 230 -12.70 -24.43 18.92
C ALA A 230 -13.31 -25.66 18.25
N ILE A 231 -13.37 -26.78 18.95
CA ILE A 231 -14.09 -27.97 18.48
C ILE A 231 -15.59 -27.65 18.48
N ASP A 232 -16.30 -28.04 17.41
CA ASP A 232 -17.77 -28.01 17.37
C ASP A 232 -18.32 -29.23 18.12
N PRO A 233 -18.86 -29.06 19.35
CA PRO A 233 -19.33 -30.19 20.15
C PRO A 233 -20.61 -30.82 19.60
N THR A 234 -21.27 -30.21 18.61
CA THR A 234 -22.45 -30.78 17.95
C THR A 234 -22.08 -31.83 16.91
N LEU A 235 -20.85 -31.76 16.38
CA LEU A 235 -20.33 -32.65 15.35
C LEU A 235 -19.22 -33.58 15.87
N VAL A 236 -18.41 -33.13 16.84
CA VAL A 236 -17.28 -33.89 17.38
C VAL A 236 -17.47 -34.09 18.89
N GLY A 237 -17.47 -35.35 19.31
CA GLY A 237 -17.59 -35.72 20.73
C GLY A 237 -16.35 -35.34 21.53
N LEU A 238 -16.53 -34.53 22.57
CA LEU A 238 -15.46 -34.14 23.48
C LEU A 238 -15.22 -35.20 24.56
N TRP A 239 -13.94 -35.46 24.86
CA TRP A 239 -13.57 -36.26 26.02
C TRP A 239 -13.87 -35.48 27.31
N VAL A 240 -14.43 -36.16 28.30
CA VAL A 240 -14.67 -35.64 29.64
C VAL A 240 -14.25 -36.67 30.70
N PRO A 241 -14.06 -36.29 31.96
CA PRO A 241 -13.76 -37.23 33.04
C PRO A 241 -14.83 -38.33 33.19
N VAL A 242 -14.41 -39.50 33.69
CA VAL A 242 -15.28 -40.66 33.89
C VAL A 242 -16.48 -40.28 34.78
N PRO A 243 -17.73 -40.55 34.34
CA PRO A 243 -18.90 -40.20 35.12
C PRO A 243 -19.01 -41.07 36.38
N GLY A 244 -19.27 -40.44 37.53
CA GLY A 244 -19.50 -41.17 38.78
C GLY A 244 -20.81 -41.98 38.79
N THR A 245 -21.82 -41.57 38.01
CA THR A 245 -23.12 -42.25 37.91
C THR A 245 -23.72 -42.12 36.50
N SER A 246 -24.75 -42.91 36.18
CA SER A 246 -25.45 -42.80 34.89
C SER A 246 -26.14 -41.45 34.66
N SER A 247 -26.37 -40.69 35.73
CA SER A 247 -27.01 -39.37 35.73
C SER A 247 -26.06 -38.20 35.93
N SER A 248 -24.73 -38.45 35.94
CA SER A 248 -23.73 -37.38 36.04
C SER A 248 -23.90 -36.36 34.92
N THR A 249 -23.63 -35.08 35.21
CA THR A 249 -23.83 -33.98 34.26
C THR A 249 -23.04 -34.19 32.97
N CYS A 250 -23.72 -34.15 31.82
CA CYS A 250 -23.08 -34.30 30.52
C CYS A 250 -23.93 -33.74 29.38
N THR A 251 -23.27 -33.44 28.26
CA THR A 251 -23.91 -33.04 27.00
C THR A 251 -23.87 -34.20 26.02
N LYS A 252 -24.96 -34.42 25.28
CA LYS A 252 -25.03 -35.48 24.27
C LYS A 252 -23.81 -35.45 23.36
N GLY A 253 -23.19 -36.61 23.14
CA GLY A 253 -22.02 -36.77 22.28
C GLY A 253 -20.68 -36.75 23.01
N THR A 254 -20.61 -36.27 24.26
CA THR A 254 -19.37 -36.41 25.06
C THR A 254 -19.11 -37.87 25.41
N TRP A 255 -17.84 -38.23 25.52
CA TRP A 255 -17.43 -39.60 25.82
C TRP A 255 -16.32 -39.63 26.86
N SER A 256 -16.15 -40.79 27.50
CA SER A 256 -15.07 -41.08 28.43
C SER A 256 -14.68 -42.54 28.30
N VAL A 257 -13.49 -42.89 28.78
CA VAL A 257 -13.01 -44.27 28.81
C VAL A 257 -12.19 -44.49 30.09
N ASP A 258 -12.32 -45.66 30.68
CA ASP A 258 -11.44 -46.15 31.75
C ASP A 258 -10.89 -47.54 31.36
N THR A 259 -10.21 -48.22 32.28
CA THR A 259 -9.62 -49.55 32.03
C THR A 259 -10.65 -50.65 31.77
N SER A 260 -11.92 -50.41 32.07
CA SER A 260 -12.98 -51.42 32.09
C SER A 260 -14.16 -51.08 31.17
N PHE A 261 -14.40 -49.80 30.87
CA PHE A 261 -15.59 -49.35 30.15
C PHE A 261 -15.31 -48.18 29.21
N TYR A 262 -16.02 -48.18 28.08
CA TYR A 262 -16.24 -47.00 27.24
C TYR A 262 -17.60 -46.38 27.58
N TYR A 263 -17.64 -45.07 27.79
CA TYR A 263 -18.81 -44.29 28.18
C TYR A 263 -19.19 -43.30 27.10
N VAL A 264 -20.49 -43.16 26.83
CA VAL A 264 -21.03 -42.14 25.92
C VAL A 264 -22.28 -41.50 26.51
N CYS A 265 -22.34 -40.17 26.49
CA CYS A 265 -23.51 -39.41 26.88
C CYS A 265 -24.50 -39.38 25.71
N VAL A 266 -25.64 -40.05 25.84
CA VAL A 266 -26.61 -40.22 24.73
C VAL A 266 -27.70 -39.15 24.71
N ALA A 267 -27.91 -38.49 25.85
CA ALA A 267 -28.81 -37.35 26.05
C ALA A 267 -28.30 -36.54 27.25
N ALA A 268 -28.85 -35.34 27.49
CA ALA A 268 -28.44 -34.52 28.63
C ALA A 268 -28.46 -35.35 29.93
N ASN A 269 -27.32 -35.35 30.64
CA ASN A 269 -27.13 -36.06 31.91
C ASN A 269 -27.49 -37.55 31.85
N SER A 270 -27.30 -38.21 30.69
CA SER A 270 -27.68 -39.60 30.48
C SER A 270 -26.52 -40.39 29.86
N TRP A 271 -25.76 -41.08 30.72
CA TRP A 271 -24.63 -41.90 30.31
C TRP A 271 -25.04 -43.34 30.00
N ARG A 272 -24.46 -43.87 28.93
CA ARG A 272 -24.42 -45.32 28.66
C ARG A 272 -22.97 -45.77 28.64
N ARG A 273 -22.73 -47.03 28.98
CA ARG A 273 -21.40 -47.64 28.93
C ARG A 273 -21.43 -49.03 28.31
N THR A 274 -20.32 -49.43 27.72
CA THR A 274 -20.05 -50.80 27.30
C THR A 274 -18.74 -51.27 27.93
N ALA A 275 -18.66 -52.54 28.31
CA ALA A 275 -17.43 -53.12 28.82
C ALA A 275 -16.38 -53.19 27.71
N LEU A 276 -15.14 -52.86 28.05
CA LEU A 276 -13.99 -53.11 27.20
C LEU A 276 -13.59 -54.58 27.37
N THR A 277 -13.39 -55.28 26.27
CA THR A 277 -12.85 -56.64 26.26
C THR A 277 -11.39 -56.58 25.85
N THR A 278 -10.61 -57.59 26.25
CA THR A 278 -9.26 -57.77 25.69
C THR A 278 -9.37 -58.03 24.19
N TRP A 279 -8.43 -57.45 23.44
CA TRP A 279 -8.33 -57.64 21.99
C TRP A 279 -7.86 -59.04 21.63
#